data_AF-A0A2X1QE62-F1
#
_entry.id   AF-A0A2X1QE62-F1
#
_cell.length_a   1.000
_cell.length_b   1.000
_cell.length_c   1.000
_cell.angle_alpha   90.00
_cell.angle_beta   90.00
_cell.angle_gamma   90.00
#
_symmetry.space_group_name_H-M   'P 1'
#
loop_
_entity.id
_entity.type
_entity.pdbx_description
1 polymer ?
#
loop_
_entity_poly.entity_id
_entity_poly.type
_entity_poly.pdbx_seq_one_letter_code
_entity_poly.pdbx_strand_id
1 'polypeptide(L)'
;MLPFLKAPADAPLMTDKYEIDARYRYWRRHILLTIWLGYALFYFTRKSFNAAVPEILANGVLSRSDIGLLATLFYITYGVSKFVSGIVSDRSNARYFMG
;
A
#
# COMPACT_ATOMS: atom_id res chain seq x y z
N MET A 1 5.36 -16.56 12.07
CA MET A 1 5.61 -15.50 11.06
C MET A 1 6.81 -15.93 10.24
N LEU A 2 6.75 -15.74 8.91
CA LEU A 2 7.84 -16.13 8.02
C LEU A 2 9.15 -15.42 8.44
N PRO A 3 10.33 -16.07 8.32
CA PRO A 3 11.59 -15.55 8.86
C PRO A 3 11.97 -14.15 8.37
N PHE A 4 11.59 -13.80 7.14
CA PHE A 4 11.90 -12.51 6.50
C PHE A 4 10.99 -11.34 6.93
N LEU A 5 9.83 -11.63 7.53
CA LEU A 5 8.92 -10.59 8.03
C LEU A 5 9.28 -10.15 9.46
N LYS A 6 10.18 -10.83 10.16
CA LYS A 6 10.56 -10.44 11.53
C LYS A 6 11.19 -9.04 11.54
N ALA A 7 10.83 -8.26 12.55
CA ALA A 7 11.48 -6.98 12.82
C ALA A 7 13.01 -7.18 12.95
N PRO A 8 13.82 -6.32 12.33
CA PRO A 8 15.27 -6.40 12.44
C PRO A 8 15.69 -6.04 13.87
N ALA A 9 16.88 -6.49 14.28
CA ALA A 9 17.46 -6.07 15.56
C ALA A 9 17.65 -4.55 15.60
N ASP A 10 17.52 -3.96 16.79
CA ASP A 10 17.68 -2.53 16.98
C ASP A 10 19.07 -2.06 16.52
N ALA A 11 19.10 -0.96 15.77
CA ALA A 11 20.35 -0.38 15.32
C ALA A 11 21.15 0.18 16.51
N PRO A 12 22.49 0.10 16.50
CA PRO A 12 23.31 0.70 17.54
C PRO A 12 23.05 2.20 17.65
N LEU A 13 23.06 2.71 18.89
CA LEU A 13 22.81 4.12 19.18
C LEU A 13 23.90 4.99 18.54
N MET A 14 23.48 5.94 17.73
CA MET A 14 24.36 6.96 17.15
C MET A 14 24.46 8.15 18.10
N THR A 15 25.67 8.64 18.37
CA THR A 15 25.93 9.76 19.28
C THR A 15 26.34 11.05 18.56
N ASP A 16 26.79 10.98 17.31
CA ASP A 16 27.12 12.19 16.53
C ASP A 16 25.87 12.84 15.92
N LYS A 17 25.60 14.07 16.36
CA LYS A 17 24.46 14.87 15.89
C LYS A 17 24.53 15.19 14.39
N TYR A 18 25.73 15.45 13.85
CA TYR A 18 25.89 15.80 12.44
C TYR A 18 25.52 14.62 11.53
N GLU A 19 25.98 13.42 11.87
CA GLU A 19 25.71 12.20 11.13
C GLU A 19 24.21 11.84 11.16
N ILE A 20 23.55 12.00 12.32
CA ILE A 20 22.11 11.78 12.48
C ILE A 20 21.32 12.72 11.55
N ASP A 21 21.62 14.01 11.59
CA ASP A 21 20.93 15.03 10.80
C ASP A 21 21.10 14.81 9.29
N ALA A 22 22.30 14.43 8.86
CA ALA A 22 22.58 14.09 7.46
C ALA A 22 21.79 12.85 6.99
N ARG A 23 21.85 11.76 7.76
CA ARG A 23 21.11 10.53 7.47
C ARG A 23 19.60 10.76 7.47
N TYR A 24 19.08 11.52 8.43
CA TYR A 24 17.65 11.81 8.52
C TYR A 24 17.15 12.58 7.29
N ARG A 25 17.85 13.64 6.86
CA ARG A 25 17.49 14.40 5.65
C ARG A 25 17.52 13.56 4.38
N TYR A 26 18.46 12.63 4.28
CA TYR A 26 18.54 11.68 3.17
C TYR A 26 17.33 10.73 3.20
N TRP A 27 17.18 9.95 4.27
CA TRP A 27 16.16 8.90 4.35
C TRP A 27 14.74 9.44 4.34
N ARG A 28 14.47 10.59 4.96
CA ARG A 28 13.15 11.21 4.95
C ARG A 28 12.64 11.49 3.54
N ARG A 29 13.50 12.01 2.66
CA ARG A 29 13.12 12.29 1.26
C ARG A 29 12.92 11.00 0.45
N HIS A 30 13.79 10.01 0.64
CA HIS A 30 13.70 8.73 -0.07
C HIS A 30 12.42 7.99 0.34
N ILE A 31 12.17 7.84 1.64
CA ILE A 31 10.97 7.18 2.17
C ILE A 31 9.70 7.88 1.70
N LEU A 32 9.67 9.22 1.73
CA LEU A 32 8.52 9.98 1.24
C LEU A 32 8.26 9.70 -0.24
N LEU A 33 9.28 9.79 -1.08
CA LEU A 33 9.14 9.58 -2.52
C LEU A 33 8.73 8.14 -2.85
N THR A 34 9.29 7.13 -2.16
CA THR A 34 8.93 5.73 -2.40
C THR A 34 7.50 5.42 -1.99
N ILE A 35 7.06 5.89 -0.81
CA ILE A 35 5.68 5.68 -0.35
C ILE A 35 4.70 6.43 -1.26
N TRP A 36 5.03 7.67 -1.65
CA TRP A 36 4.18 8.47 -2.54
C TRP A 36 4.04 7.83 -3.93
N LEU A 37 5.14 7.43 -4.56
CA LEU A 37 5.13 6.76 -5.86
C LEU A 37 4.40 5.41 -5.77
N GLY A 38 4.69 4.60 -4.75
CA GLY A 38 4.02 3.32 -4.55
C GLY A 38 2.50 3.48 -4.41
N TYR A 39 2.06 4.49 -3.64
CA TYR A 39 0.65 4.79 -3.49
C TYR A 39 0.02 5.32 -4.79
N ALA A 40 0.72 6.15 -5.56
CA ALA A 40 0.25 6.63 -6.86
C ALA A 40 0.05 5.48 -7.86
N LEU A 41 1.01 4.55 -7.93
CA LEU A 41 0.91 3.35 -8.78
C LEU A 41 -0.26 2.44 -8.36
N PHE A 42 -0.53 2.31 -7.06
CA PHE A 42 -1.70 1.57 -6.56
C PHE A 42 -3.03 2.21 -6.99
N TYR A 43 -3.10 3.55 -7.12
CA TYR A 43 -4.29 4.22 -7.62
C TYR A 43 -4.53 3.99 -9.11
N PHE A 44 -3.46 3.79 -9.88
CA PHE A 44 -3.57 3.50 -11.31
C PHE A 44 -4.36 2.21 -11.56
N THR A 45 -4.04 1.13 -10.83
CA THR A 45 -4.76 -0.14 -10.95
C THR A 45 -6.21 -0.02 -10.49
N ARG A 46 -6.47 0.73 -9.40
CA ARG A 46 -7.81 0.92 -8.86
C ARG A 46 -8.74 1.75 -9.76
N LYS A 47 -8.21 2.75 -10.46
CA LYS A 47 -9.02 3.66 -11.31
C LYS A 47 -9.24 3.13 -12.72
N SER A 48 -8.43 2.18 -13.19
CA SER A 48 -8.53 1.58 -14.52
C SER A 48 -9.93 1.05 -14.85
N PHE A 49 -10.56 0.33 -13.90
CA PHE A 49 -11.90 -0.22 -14.09
C PHE A 49 -12.96 0.87 -14.32
N ASN A 50 -12.89 1.98 -13.58
CA ASN A 50 -13.84 3.08 -13.75
C ASN A 50 -13.77 3.72 -15.14
N ALA A 51 -12.61 3.70 -15.79
CA ALA A 51 -12.46 4.17 -17.17
C ALA A 51 -13.10 3.21 -18.18
N ALA A 52 -13.09 1.90 -17.90
CA ALA A 52 -13.66 0.87 -18.77
C ALA A 52 -15.19 0.69 -18.60
N VAL A 53 -15.75 1.06 -17.45
CA VAL A 53 -17.19 0.91 -17.13
C VAL A 53 -18.14 1.42 -18.23
N PRO A 54 -17.95 2.61 -18.83
CA PRO A 54 -18.85 3.10 -19.88
C PRO A 54 -18.91 2.20 -21.10
N GLU A 55 -17.76 1.67 -21.53
CA GLU A 55 -17.65 0.78 -22.69
C GLU A 55 -18.20 -0.62 -22.38
N ILE A 56 -17.93 -1.15 -21.18
CA ILE A 56 -18.50 -2.41 -20.69
C ILE A 56 -20.04 -2.37 -20.70
N LEU A 57 -20.63 -1.24 -20.27
CA LEU A 57 -22.07 -1.02 -20.29
C LEU A 57 -22.61 -0.90 -21.72
N ALA A 58 -21.89 -0.18 -22.60
CA ALA A 58 -22.29 0.02 -24.00
C ALA A 58 -22.31 -1.30 -24.79
N ASN A 59 -21.35 -2.18 -24.53
CA ASN A 59 -21.25 -3.50 -25.17
C ASN A 59 -22.14 -4.56 -24.50
N GLY A 60 -22.89 -4.22 -23.45
CA GLY A 60 -23.80 -5.13 -22.75
C GLY A 60 -23.11 -6.27 -22.00
N VAL A 61 -21.81 -6.16 -21.74
CA VAL A 61 -21.00 -7.21 -21.07
C VAL A 61 -21.38 -7.35 -19.59
N LEU A 62 -21.66 -6.22 -18.93
CA LEU A 62 -22.18 -6.18 -17.56
C LEU A 62 -23.33 -5.18 -17.46
N SER A 63 -24.25 -5.43 -16.55
CA SER A 63 -25.32 -4.49 -16.22
C SER A 63 -24.89 -3.49 -15.14
N ARG A 64 -25.66 -2.41 -14.95
CA ARG A 64 -25.38 -1.41 -13.88
C ARG A 64 -25.45 -2.04 -12.49
N SER A 65 -26.32 -3.03 -12.27
CA SER A 65 -26.42 -3.77 -11.01
C SER A 65 -25.16 -4.59 -10.74
N ASP A 66 -24.58 -5.23 -11.75
CA ASP A 66 -23.37 -6.04 -11.58
C ASP A 66 -22.17 -5.17 -11.18
N ILE A 67 -22.07 -3.99 -11.79
CA ILE A 67 -21.03 -3.00 -11.45
C ILE A 67 -21.20 -2.51 -10.00
N GLY A 68 -22.44 -2.28 -9.56
CA GLY A 68 -22.74 -1.94 -8.17
C GLY A 68 -22.35 -3.05 -7.19
N LEU A 69 -22.64 -4.30 -7.53
CA LEU A 69 -22.27 -5.46 -6.72
C LEU A 69 -20.74 -5.62 -6.64
N LEU A 70 -20.04 -5.49 -7.77
CA LEU A 70 -18.58 -5.52 -7.84
C LEU A 70 -17.95 -4.42 -6.96
N ALA A 71 -18.48 -3.20 -7.01
CA ALA A 71 -18.00 -2.11 -6.17
C ALA A 71 -18.17 -2.42 -4.67
N THR A 72 -19.33 -2.95 -4.27
CA THR A 72 -19.58 -3.34 -2.88
C THR A 72 -18.64 -4.46 -2.42
N LEU A 73 -18.50 -5.52 -3.22
CA LEU A 73 -17.58 -6.63 -2.92
C LEU A 73 -16.13 -6.16 -2.80
N PHE A 74 -15.71 -5.24 -3.66
CA PHE A 74 -14.38 -4.64 -3.59
C PHE A 74 -14.15 -3.93 -2.25
N TYR A 75 -15.10 -3.11 -1.79
CA TYR A 75 -14.97 -2.40 -0.51
C TYR A 75 -15.00 -3.34 0.70
N ILE A 76 -15.82 -4.38 0.68
CA ILE A 76 -15.85 -5.40 1.73
C ILE A 76 -14.51 -6.12 1.80
N THR A 77 -14.02 -6.62 0.66
CA THR A 77 -12.74 -7.33 0.57
C THR A 77 -11.59 -6.43 1.01
N TYR A 78 -11.61 -5.16 0.62
CA TYR A 78 -10.62 -4.17 1.05
C TYR A 78 -10.67 -3.94 2.57
N GLY A 79 -11.86 -3.85 3.17
CA GLY A 79 -12.04 -3.71 4.61
C GLY A 79 -11.46 -4.90 5.39
N VAL A 80 -11.79 -6.12 4.97
CA VAL A 80 -11.25 -7.36 5.55
C VAL A 80 -9.73 -7.41 5.38
N SER A 81 -9.23 -7.08 4.19
CA SER A 81 -7.80 -7.05 3.89
C SER A 81 -7.06 -6.05 4.78
N LYS A 82 -7.63 -4.88 5.04
CA LYS A 82 -7.05 -3.86 5.94
C LYS A 82 -7.00 -4.34 7.39
N PHE A 83 -8.04 -5.05 7.86
CA PHE A 83 -8.06 -5.59 9.22
C PHE A 83 -6.96 -6.63 9.42
N VAL A 84 -6.88 -7.62 8.51
CA VAL A 84 -5.86 -8.66 8.57
C VAL A 84 -4.46 -8.06 8.37
N SER A 85 -4.30 -7.19 7.37
CA SER A 85 -3.02 -6.53 7.10
C SER A 85 -2.54 -5.66 8.26
N GLY A 86 -3.44 -5.00 8.99
CA GLY A 86 -3.08 -4.21 10.18
C GLY A 86 -2.42 -5.08 11.24
N ILE A 87 -3.07 -6.19 11.60
CA ILE A 87 -2.55 -7.15 12.58
C ILE A 87 -1.20 -7.74 12.14
N VAL A 88 -1.06 -8.03 10.85
CA VAL A 88 0.19 -8.57 10.29
C VAL A 88 1.28 -7.49 10.26
N SER A 89 0.93 -6.24 9.93
CA SER A 89 1.88 -5.13 9.79
C SER A 89 2.57 -4.77 11.10
N ASP A 90 1.85 -4.82 12.22
CA ASP A 90 2.39 -4.48 13.55
C ASP A 90 3.55 -5.38 13.97
N ARG A 91 3.57 -6.62 13.47
CA ARG A 91 4.63 -7.59 13.78
C ARG A 91 5.60 -7.81 12.62
N SER A 92 5.44 -7.06 11.53
CA SER A 92 6.23 -7.21 10.32
C SER A 92 7.24 -6.07 10.17
N ASN A 93 8.39 -6.36 9.58
CA ASN A 93 9.37 -5.34 9.21
C ASN A 93 8.76 -4.40 8.14
N ALA A 94 8.58 -3.13 8.50
CA ALA A 94 7.97 -2.11 7.64
C ALA A 94 8.68 -1.97 6.28
N ARG A 95 9.99 -2.24 6.21
CA ARG A 95 10.78 -2.15 4.98
C ARG A 95 10.39 -3.19 3.94
N TYR A 96 9.93 -4.37 4.37
CA TYR A 96 9.43 -5.43 3.48
C TYR A 96 7.91 -5.43 3.34
N PHE A 97 7.20 -4.84 4.29
CA PHE A 97 5.74 -4.79 4.27
C PHE A 97 5.20 -3.64 3.39
N MET A 98 5.91 -2.52 3.30
CA MET A 98 5.58 -1.38 2.42
C MET A 98 6.48 -1.28 1.17
N GLY A 99 7.56 -2.08 1.10
CA GLY A 99 8.55 -2.05 0.02
C GLY A 99 8.17 -2.94 -1.16
#